data_AF-A0A235ISU7-F1
#
_entry.id   AF-A0A235ISU7-F1
#
_cell.length_a   1.000
_cell.length_b   1.000
_cell.length_c   1.000
_cell.angle_alpha   90.00
_cell.angle_beta   90.00
_cell.angle_gamma   90.00
#
_symmetry.space_group_name_H-M   'P 1'
#
loop_
_entity.id
_entity.type
_entity.pdbx_description
1 polymer ?
#
loop_
_entity_poly.entity_id
_entity_poly.type
_entity_poly.pdbx_seq_one_letter_code
_entity_poly.pdbx_strand_id
1 'polypeptide(L)'
;MATKEYIAKYRQLKQIYERELNKQIADITWYRVVATLKQHFSFEVQAVDAQKIVEGFAGLKRRYGSFTGRGEGFTERWQAFRHFYELDAHYSGRQFLEILADYLKINLDDVPRSTRYYWFEKAGLSFSAENIYHSKDLALVAFVAAKWAINRRPQPMKSATTEVLTLAL
;
A
#
# COMPACT_ATOMS: atom_id res chain seq x y z
N MET A 1 23.67 -14.36 -15.84
CA MET A 1 22.92 -15.63 -15.79
C MET A 1 22.58 -15.93 -14.33
N ALA A 2 21.34 -16.35 -14.04
CA ALA A 2 20.99 -16.77 -12.68
C ALA A 2 21.62 -18.14 -12.38
N THR A 3 22.22 -18.29 -11.19
CA THR A 3 22.77 -19.58 -10.75
C THR A 3 21.64 -20.58 -10.49
N LYS A 4 21.93 -21.89 -10.53
CA LYS A 4 20.96 -22.93 -10.17
C LYS A 4 20.39 -22.70 -8.76
N GLU A 5 21.23 -22.27 -7.85
CA GLU A 5 20.85 -21.91 -6.47
C GLU A 5 19.89 -20.72 -6.41
N TYR A 6 20.14 -19.66 -7.21
CA TYR A 6 19.22 -18.54 -7.30
C TYR A 6 17.83 -18.99 -7.78
N ILE A 7 17.78 -19.82 -8.83
CA ILE A 7 16.51 -20.29 -9.39
C ILE A 7 15.75 -21.14 -8.36
N ALA A 8 16.45 -22.02 -7.64
CA ALA A 8 15.84 -22.84 -6.60
C ALA A 8 15.26 -21.98 -5.47
N LYS A 9 16.05 -21.04 -4.93
CA LYS A 9 15.60 -20.13 -3.86
C LYS A 9 14.45 -19.23 -4.34
N TYR A 10 14.51 -18.74 -5.57
CA TYR A 10 13.44 -17.94 -6.17
C TYR A 10 12.10 -18.69 -6.25
N ARG A 11 12.12 -19.98 -6.62
CA ARG A 11 10.93 -20.84 -6.63
C ARG A 11 10.43 -21.16 -5.23
N GLN A 12 11.33 -21.43 -4.29
CA GLN A 12 10.99 -21.66 -2.88
C GLN A 12 10.27 -20.45 -2.27
N LEU A 13 10.80 -19.24 -2.51
CA LEU A 13 10.17 -18.00 -2.03
C LEU A 13 8.78 -17.79 -2.64
N LYS A 14 8.57 -18.16 -3.92
CA LYS A 14 7.23 -18.16 -4.53
C LYS A 14 6.27 -19.09 -3.79
N GLN A 15 6.69 -20.31 -3.50
CA GLN A 15 5.86 -21.30 -2.80
C GLN A 15 5.49 -20.83 -1.39
N ILE A 16 6.43 -20.19 -0.68
CA ILE A 16 6.17 -19.58 0.62
C ILE A 16 5.10 -18.48 0.48
N TYR A 17 5.26 -17.57 -0.49
CA TYR A 17 4.27 -16.52 -0.75
C TYR A 17 2.86 -17.09 -1.06
N GLU A 18 2.78 -18.12 -1.90
CA GLU A 18 1.52 -18.78 -2.25
C GLU A 18 0.87 -19.50 -1.07
N ARG A 19 1.67 -20.15 -0.22
CA ARG A 19 1.23 -20.80 1.01
C ARG A 19 0.65 -19.78 1.99
N GLU A 20 1.37 -18.69 2.23
CA GLU A 20 0.90 -17.62 3.12
C GLU A 20 -0.38 -16.97 2.60
N LEU A 21 -0.53 -16.79 1.29
CA LEU A 21 -1.76 -16.30 0.67
C LEU A 21 -2.89 -17.33 0.58
N ASN A 22 -2.61 -18.61 0.80
CA ASN A 22 -3.50 -19.73 0.49
C ASN A 22 -4.04 -19.68 -0.95
N LYS A 23 -3.18 -19.31 -1.91
CA LYS A 23 -3.56 -19.12 -3.33
C LYS A 23 -2.35 -19.25 -4.24
N GLN A 24 -2.48 -20.02 -5.32
CA GLN A 24 -1.48 -20.08 -6.40
C GLN A 24 -1.48 -18.79 -7.25
N ILE A 25 -0.31 -18.39 -7.72
CA ILE A 25 -0.14 -17.22 -8.57
C ILE A 25 0.68 -17.54 -9.83
N ALA A 26 0.38 -16.82 -10.91
CA ALA A 26 1.17 -16.89 -12.13
C ALA A 26 2.60 -16.36 -11.90
N ASP A 27 3.57 -16.86 -12.66
CA ASP A 27 4.97 -16.44 -12.57
C ASP A 27 5.16 -14.95 -12.83
N ILE A 28 4.36 -14.37 -13.74
CA ILE A 28 4.34 -12.94 -13.99
C ILE A 28 3.92 -12.14 -12.75
N THR A 29 2.98 -12.66 -11.96
CA THR A 29 2.56 -12.04 -10.70
C THR A 29 3.68 -12.13 -9.67
N TRP A 30 4.36 -13.27 -9.60
CA TRP A 30 5.50 -13.45 -8.69
C TRP A 30 6.65 -12.50 -9.03
N TYR A 31 6.98 -12.35 -10.32
CA TYR A 31 7.96 -11.36 -10.78
C TYR A 31 7.59 -9.94 -10.36
N ARG A 32 6.30 -9.58 -10.45
CA ARG A 32 5.81 -8.26 -10.02
C ARG A 32 5.91 -8.06 -8.50
N VAL A 33 5.65 -9.09 -7.71
CA VAL A 33 5.82 -9.09 -6.26
C VAL A 33 7.29 -8.87 -5.91
N VAL A 34 8.19 -9.66 -6.50
CA VAL A 34 9.64 -9.53 -6.26
C VAL A 34 10.16 -8.13 -6.59
N ALA A 35 9.72 -7.53 -7.69
CA ALA A 35 10.08 -6.15 -8.02
C ALA A 35 9.61 -5.14 -6.95
N THR A 36 8.40 -5.33 -6.39
CA THR A 36 7.87 -4.50 -5.30
C THR A 36 8.72 -4.67 -4.03
N LEU A 37 9.06 -5.91 -3.70
CA LEU A 37 9.89 -6.23 -2.54
C LEU A 37 11.28 -5.57 -2.67
N LYS A 38 11.90 -5.66 -3.85
CA LYS A 38 13.19 -5.00 -4.13
C LYS A 38 13.13 -3.50 -3.92
N GLN A 39 12.06 -2.88 -4.39
CA GLN A 39 11.91 -1.42 -4.38
C GLN A 39 11.61 -0.86 -2.98
N HIS A 40 10.89 -1.60 -2.13
CA HIS A 40 10.32 -1.04 -0.90
C HIS A 40 10.73 -1.75 0.39
N PHE A 41 11.32 -2.95 0.28
CA PHE A 41 11.65 -3.81 1.42
C PHE A 41 13.12 -4.26 1.40
N SER A 42 13.98 -3.59 0.63
CA SER A 42 15.41 -3.93 0.49
C SER A 42 15.65 -5.42 0.19
N PHE A 43 14.74 -6.04 -0.56
CA PHE A 43 14.72 -7.49 -0.73
C PHE A 43 15.76 -7.95 -1.74
N GLU A 44 16.52 -8.97 -1.37
CA GLU A 44 17.35 -9.75 -2.28
C GLU A 44 17.03 -11.23 -2.16
N VAL A 45 16.90 -11.93 -3.30
CA VAL A 45 16.52 -13.35 -3.33
C VAL A 45 17.50 -14.22 -2.54
N GLN A 46 18.78 -13.87 -2.56
CA GLN A 46 19.84 -14.63 -1.89
C GLN A 46 20.02 -14.26 -0.42
N ALA A 47 19.44 -13.15 0.06
CA ALA A 47 19.61 -12.71 1.44
C ALA A 47 19.04 -13.71 2.47
N VAL A 48 19.56 -13.65 3.69
CA VAL A 48 19.20 -14.55 4.79
C VAL A 48 17.77 -14.30 5.29
N ASP A 49 17.34 -13.03 5.24
CA ASP A 49 16.03 -12.56 5.67
C ASP A 49 14.96 -12.58 4.56
N ALA A 50 15.32 -12.98 3.33
CA ALA A 50 14.44 -13.00 2.17
C ALA A 50 13.11 -13.74 2.44
N GLN A 51 13.16 -14.86 3.18
CA GLN A 51 11.97 -15.60 3.58
C GLN A 51 11.06 -14.78 4.51
N LYS A 52 11.63 -14.16 5.55
CA LYS A 52 10.87 -13.35 6.52
C LYS A 52 10.19 -12.16 5.83
N ILE A 53 10.89 -11.53 4.88
CA ILE A 53 10.32 -10.43 4.08
C ILE A 53 9.13 -10.92 3.26
N VAL A 54 9.27 -12.07 2.59
CA VAL A 54 8.19 -12.65 1.77
C VAL A 54 7.00 -13.06 2.62
N GLU A 55 7.22 -13.70 3.76
CA GLU A 55 6.17 -14.10 4.72
C GLU A 55 5.44 -12.87 5.26
N GLY A 56 6.19 -11.84 5.70
CA GLY A 56 5.62 -10.60 6.19
C GLY A 56 4.77 -9.90 5.13
N PHE A 57 5.29 -9.79 3.91
CA PHE A 57 4.56 -9.18 2.80
C PHE A 57 3.31 -9.98 2.39
N ALA A 58 3.41 -11.31 2.35
CA ALA A 58 2.26 -12.17 2.04
C ALA A 58 1.20 -12.08 3.15
N GLY A 59 1.61 -12.07 4.42
CA GLY A 59 0.73 -11.89 5.57
C GLY A 59 0.05 -10.53 5.56
N LEU A 60 0.75 -9.46 5.18
CA LEU A 60 0.13 -8.16 4.90
C LEU A 60 -0.88 -8.29 3.77
N LYS A 61 -0.48 -8.81 2.60
CA LYS A 61 -1.37 -8.93 1.44
C LYS A 61 -2.62 -9.78 1.71
N ARG A 62 -2.51 -10.82 2.54
CA ARG A 62 -3.62 -11.67 2.97
C ARG A 62 -4.59 -10.95 3.91
N ARG A 63 -4.07 -10.27 4.94
CA ARG A 63 -4.89 -9.46 5.86
C ARG A 63 -5.51 -8.27 5.13
N TYR A 64 -4.80 -7.77 4.11
CA TYR A 64 -5.02 -6.47 3.53
C TYR A 64 -5.00 -6.53 2.00
N GLY A 65 -6.06 -7.09 1.41
CA GLY A 65 -6.16 -7.34 -0.04
C GLY A 65 -5.94 -6.10 -0.92
N SER A 66 -6.16 -4.89 -0.40
CA SER A 66 -5.96 -3.61 -1.09
C SER A 66 -4.49 -3.18 -1.24
N PHE A 67 -3.55 -3.87 -0.61
CA PHE A 67 -2.11 -3.57 -0.70
C PHE A 67 -1.54 -3.93 -2.08
N THR A 68 -1.40 -2.98 -3.00
CA THR A 68 -0.87 -3.22 -4.36
C THR A 68 0.33 -2.31 -4.67
N GLY A 69 1.48 -2.92 -4.97
CA GLY A 69 2.80 -2.27 -5.10
C GLY A 69 3.06 -1.36 -6.29
N ARG A 70 2.08 -1.07 -7.15
CA ARG A 70 2.33 -0.47 -8.49
C ARG A 70 1.33 0.61 -8.93
N GLY A 71 0.56 1.18 -8.00
CA GLY A 71 -0.30 2.32 -8.32
C GLY A 71 0.49 3.63 -8.39
N GLU A 72 0.07 4.56 -9.25
CA GLU A 72 0.42 5.97 -9.07
C GLU A 72 0.11 6.38 -7.62
N GLY A 73 1.04 7.09 -6.98
CA GLY A 73 0.95 7.43 -5.56
C GLY A 73 1.26 6.28 -4.58
N PHE A 74 1.75 5.11 -5.04
CA PHE A 74 2.12 4.01 -4.13
C PHE A 74 3.16 4.43 -3.10
N THR A 75 4.19 5.20 -3.48
CA THR A 75 5.23 5.66 -2.54
C THR A 75 4.63 6.46 -1.39
N GLU A 76 3.76 7.42 -1.67
CA GLU A 76 3.09 8.21 -0.63
C GLU A 76 2.16 7.35 0.23
N ARG A 77 1.39 6.44 -0.39
CA ARG A 77 0.56 5.48 0.34
C ARG A 77 1.41 4.58 1.25
N TRP A 78 2.58 4.16 0.77
CA TRP A 78 3.54 3.34 1.50
C TRP A 78 4.19 4.10 2.66
N GLN A 79 4.48 5.38 2.49
CA GLN A 79 4.93 6.24 3.59
C GLN A 79 3.88 6.36 4.69
N ALA A 80 2.61 6.55 4.32
CA ALA A 80 1.51 6.55 5.27
C ALA A 80 1.40 5.21 6.01
N PHE A 81 1.48 4.08 5.28
CA PHE A 81 1.52 2.76 5.89
C PHE A 81 2.67 2.62 6.89
N ARG A 82 3.91 2.90 6.45
CA ARG A 82 5.10 2.75 7.29
C ARG A 82 5.03 3.58 8.56
N HIS A 83 4.59 4.83 8.45
CA HIS A 83 4.44 5.73 9.59
C HIS A 83 3.63 5.07 10.71
N PHE A 84 2.43 4.56 10.40
CA PHE A 84 1.57 3.93 11.40
C PHE A 84 1.98 2.49 11.77
N TYR A 85 2.63 1.77 10.86
CA TYR A 85 3.08 0.39 11.11
C TYR A 85 4.27 0.31 12.08
N GLU A 86 5.11 1.34 12.09
CA GLU A 86 6.28 1.42 12.97
C GLU A 86 5.97 1.94 14.36
N LEU A 87 4.81 2.58 14.54
CA LEU A 87 4.34 3.04 15.84
C LEU A 87 3.85 1.88 16.69
N ASP A 88 4.28 1.86 17.95
CA ASP A 88 3.79 0.96 18.99
C ASP A 88 2.80 1.73 19.88
N ALA A 89 1.61 1.95 19.34
CA ALA A 89 0.57 2.76 19.96
C ALA A 89 -0.82 2.16 19.73
N HIS A 90 -1.77 2.56 20.57
CA HIS A 90 -3.17 2.19 20.48
C HIS A 90 -4.02 3.44 20.35
N TYR A 91 -4.99 3.42 19.43
CA TYR A 91 -5.87 4.55 19.17
C TYR A 91 -7.32 4.09 19.15
N SER A 92 -8.22 4.93 19.65
CA SER A 92 -9.63 4.76 19.28
C SER A 92 -9.82 5.05 17.78
N GLY A 93 -10.85 4.47 17.16
CA GLY A 93 -11.15 4.74 15.75
C GLY A 93 -11.34 6.23 15.44
N ARG A 94 -11.91 6.99 16.39
CA ARG A 94 -12.03 8.46 16.28
C ARG A 94 -10.66 9.15 16.33
N GLN A 95 -9.85 8.86 17.35
CA GLN A 95 -8.51 9.45 17.49
C GLN A 95 -7.64 9.17 16.27
N PHE A 96 -7.69 7.95 15.76
CA PHE A 96 -6.94 7.58 14.57
C PHE A 96 -7.35 8.41 13.35
N LEU A 97 -8.65 8.64 13.12
CA LEU A 97 -9.11 9.45 11.98
C LEU A 97 -8.63 10.91 12.08
N GLU A 98 -8.58 11.48 13.28
CA GLU A 98 -8.06 12.84 13.52
C GLU A 98 -6.55 12.91 13.22
N ILE A 99 -5.76 11.96 13.75
CA ILE A 99 -4.31 11.88 13.49
C ILE A 99 -4.01 11.60 12.02
N LEU A 100 -4.80 10.72 11.38
CA LEU A 100 -4.66 10.40 9.97
C LEU A 100 -4.95 11.61 9.08
N ALA A 101 -5.98 12.40 9.43
CA ALA A 101 -6.33 13.61 8.69
C ALA A 101 -5.19 14.65 8.77
N ASP A 102 -4.60 14.86 9.95
CA ASP A 102 -3.44 15.72 10.11
C ASP A 102 -2.22 15.21 9.34
N TYR A 103 -1.93 13.90 9.40
CA TYR A 103 -0.82 13.29 8.66
C TYR A 103 -0.98 13.49 7.15
N LEU A 104 -2.18 13.24 6.61
CA LEU A 104 -2.47 13.37 5.17
C LEU A 104 -2.71 14.81 4.71
N LYS A 105 -2.75 15.77 5.65
CA LYS A 105 -3.07 17.19 5.42
C LYS A 105 -4.41 17.35 4.69
N ILE A 106 -5.42 16.61 5.15
CA ILE A 106 -6.80 16.70 4.67
C ILE A 106 -7.72 17.20 5.77
N ASN A 107 -8.80 17.89 5.39
CA ASN A 107 -9.88 18.18 6.30
C ASN A 107 -10.81 16.96 6.40
N LEU A 108 -10.97 16.42 7.61
CA LEU A 108 -11.80 15.24 7.82
C LEU A 108 -13.28 15.52 7.51
N ASP A 109 -13.77 16.74 7.74
CA ASP A 109 -15.16 17.12 7.48
C ASP A 109 -15.53 17.08 5.99
N ASP A 110 -14.55 17.27 5.11
CA ASP A 110 -14.70 17.14 3.66
C ASP A 110 -14.72 15.68 3.18
N VAL A 111 -14.40 14.73 4.07
CA VAL A 111 -14.44 13.29 3.78
C VAL A 111 -15.82 12.73 4.13
N PRO A 112 -16.61 12.24 3.15
CA PRO A 112 -17.89 11.62 3.41
C PRO A 112 -17.76 10.45 4.40
N ARG A 113 -18.71 10.31 5.33
CA ARG A 113 -18.69 9.21 6.32
C ARG A 113 -18.51 7.85 5.65
N SER A 114 -19.24 7.56 4.58
CA SER A 114 -19.13 6.32 3.80
C SER A 114 -17.71 6.03 3.30
N THR A 115 -16.94 7.07 2.96
CA THR A 115 -15.53 6.94 2.54
C THR A 115 -14.65 6.51 3.71
N ARG A 116 -14.90 7.04 4.91
CA ARG A 116 -14.17 6.65 6.12
C ARG A 116 -14.42 5.17 6.44
N TYR A 117 -15.69 4.72 6.43
CA TYR A 117 -16.04 3.30 6.59
C TYR A 117 -15.35 2.42 5.54
N TYR A 118 -15.36 2.86 4.28
CA TYR A 118 -14.71 2.16 3.18
C TYR A 118 -13.21 1.95 3.40
N TRP A 119 -12.49 2.92 4.00
CA TRP A 119 -11.07 2.74 4.29
C TRP A 119 -10.80 1.60 5.27
N PHE A 120 -11.60 1.51 6.34
CA PHE A 120 -11.51 0.42 7.32
C PHE A 120 -11.90 -0.92 6.69
N GLU A 121 -13.00 -0.97 5.94
CA GLU A 121 -13.47 -2.18 5.27
C GLU A 121 -12.40 -2.74 4.30
N LYS A 122 -11.77 -1.88 3.50
CA LYS A 122 -10.67 -2.30 2.59
C LYS A 122 -9.37 -2.63 3.31
N ALA A 123 -9.28 -2.31 4.59
CA ALA A 123 -8.27 -2.80 5.50
C ALA A 123 -8.71 -4.04 6.30
N GLY A 124 -9.85 -4.65 6.00
CA GLY A 124 -10.32 -5.82 6.74
C GLY A 124 -10.70 -5.50 8.18
N LEU A 125 -10.94 -4.24 8.51
CA LEU A 125 -11.39 -3.78 9.82
C LEU A 125 -12.85 -3.30 9.73
N SER A 126 -13.60 -3.52 10.80
CA SER A 126 -14.89 -2.85 10.99
C SER A 126 -14.66 -1.54 11.73
N PHE A 127 -15.14 -0.42 11.19
CA PHE A 127 -14.99 0.89 11.85
C PHE A 127 -15.93 1.00 13.06
N SER A 128 -15.34 1.32 14.20
CA SER A 128 -16.03 1.79 15.41
C SER A 128 -15.24 2.98 15.97
N ALA A 129 -15.94 4.06 16.31
CA ALA A 129 -15.32 5.27 16.84
C ALA A 129 -14.66 5.02 18.21
N GLU A 130 -15.23 4.11 19.00
CA GLU A 130 -14.86 3.85 20.39
C GLU A 130 -13.92 2.66 20.55
N ASN A 131 -13.90 1.73 19.59
CA ASN A 131 -13.00 0.58 19.64
C ASN A 131 -11.55 1.04 19.61
N ILE A 132 -10.73 0.37 20.41
CA ILE A 132 -9.28 0.56 20.44
C ILE A 132 -8.64 -0.41 19.43
N TYR A 133 -7.81 0.13 18.56
CA TYR A 133 -7.04 -0.62 17.56
C TYR A 133 -5.55 -0.40 17.79
N HIS A 134 -4.76 -1.43 17.52
CA HIS A 134 -3.31 -1.30 17.47
C HIS A 134 -2.90 -0.51 16.21
N SER A 135 -1.92 0.40 16.31
CA SER A 135 -1.48 1.25 15.19
C SER A 135 -1.07 0.44 13.95
N LYS A 136 -0.40 -0.70 14.16
CA LYS A 136 -0.08 -1.69 13.10
C LYS A 136 -1.30 -2.17 12.32
N ASP A 137 -2.45 -2.36 12.95
CA ASP A 137 -3.68 -2.77 12.25
C ASP A 137 -4.27 -1.61 11.44
N LEU A 138 -4.15 -0.40 11.96
CA LEU A 138 -4.60 0.85 11.35
C LEU A 138 -3.70 1.32 10.19
N ALA A 139 -2.47 0.81 10.09
CA ALA A 139 -1.51 1.19 9.06
C ALA A 139 -2.05 0.99 7.63
N LEU A 140 -2.85 -0.06 7.41
CA LEU A 140 -3.46 -0.23 6.11
C LEU A 140 -4.66 0.70 5.87
N VAL A 141 -5.38 1.10 6.92
CA VAL A 141 -6.40 2.14 6.79
C VAL A 141 -5.75 3.42 6.25
N ALA A 142 -4.57 3.77 6.78
CA ALA A 142 -3.77 4.89 6.27
C ALA A 142 -3.33 4.70 4.80
N PHE A 143 -2.88 3.49 4.43
CA PHE A 143 -2.52 3.15 3.05
C PHE A 143 -3.68 3.31 2.06
N VAL A 144 -4.90 2.96 2.47
CA VAL A 144 -6.11 3.10 1.65
C VAL A 144 -6.53 4.57 1.60
N ALA A 145 -6.56 5.26 2.73
CA ALA A 145 -6.96 6.67 2.83
C ALA A 145 -6.05 7.61 2.05
N ALA A 146 -4.74 7.35 2.05
CA ALA A 146 -3.78 8.14 1.29
C ALA A 146 -4.12 8.22 -0.21
N LYS A 147 -4.73 7.19 -0.80
CA LYS A 147 -5.21 7.24 -2.19
C LYS A 147 -6.26 8.34 -2.39
N TRP A 148 -7.17 8.49 -1.44
CA TRP A 148 -8.20 9.53 -1.50
C TRP A 148 -7.59 10.92 -1.41
N ALA A 149 -6.63 11.12 -0.50
CA ALA A 149 -5.92 12.38 -0.34
C ALA A 149 -5.18 12.77 -1.63
N ILE A 150 -4.43 11.84 -2.23
CA ILE A 150 -3.71 12.06 -3.50
C ILE A 150 -4.67 12.49 -4.62
N ASN A 151 -5.80 11.81 -4.76
CA ASN A 151 -6.80 12.11 -5.80
C ASN A 151 -7.51 13.45 -5.62
N ARG A 152 -7.50 14.02 -4.41
CA ARG A 152 -8.16 15.29 -4.09
C ARG A 152 -7.23 16.50 -4.17
N ARG A 153 -5.92 16.29 -4.29
CA ARG A 153 -5.00 17.40 -4.52
C ARG A 153 -5.31 18.04 -5.88
N PRO A 154 -5.35 19.37 -5.97
CA PRO A 154 -5.50 20.05 -7.25
C PRO A 154 -4.31 19.64 -8.13
N GLN A 155 -4.59 18.93 -9.23
CA GLN A 155 -3.55 18.68 -10.22
C GLN A 155 -3.29 19.99 -10.96
N PRO A 156 -2.02 20.32 -11.27
CA PRO A 156 -1.75 21.41 -12.20
C PRO A 156 -2.47 21.08 -13.50
N MET A 157 -3.38 21.97 -13.94
CA MET A 157 -3.98 21.87 -15.27
C MET A 157 -2.84 21.66 -16.26
N LYS A 158 -2.86 20.55 -17.01
CA LYS A 158 -2.00 20.42 -18.18
C LYS A 158 -2.31 21.62 -19.06
N SER A 159 -1.36 22.56 -19.18
CA SER A 159 -1.47 23.68 -20.10
C SER A 159 -1.83 23.11 -21.46
N ALA A 160 -3.04 23.39 -21.94
CA ALA A 160 -3.40 23.10 -23.30
C ALA A 160 -2.49 23.99 -24.16
N THR A 161 -1.46 23.40 -24.76
CA THR A 161 -0.69 24.05 -25.81
C THR A 161 -1.69 24.34 -26.93
N THR A 162 -2.12 25.60 -27.00
CA THR A 162 -3.03 26.03 -28.05
C THR A 162 -2.15 26.18 -29.29
N GLU A 163 -2.08 25.15 -30.12
CA GLU A 163 -1.51 25.29 -31.46
C GLU A 163 -2.46 26.20 -32.25
N VAL A 164 -2.17 27.50 -32.23
CA VAL A 164 -2.81 28.48 -33.10
C VAL A 164 -2.35 28.16 -34.52
N LEU A 165 -3.21 27.51 -35.30
CA LEU A 165 -3.06 27.41 -36.74
C LEU A 165 -3.12 28.82 -37.33
N THR A 166 -1.95 29.45 -37.49
CA THR A 166 -1.80 30.64 -38.33
C THR A 166 -2.04 30.21 -39.78
N LEU A 167 -3.23 30.52 -40.31
CA LEU A 167 -3.47 30.52 -41.75
C LEU A 167 -2.57 31.60 -42.36
N ALA A 168 -1.51 31.17 -43.05
CA ALA A 168 -0.74 32.05 -43.91
C ALA A 168 -1.64 32.48 -45.09
N LEU A 169 -1.75 33.79 -45.29
CA LEU A 169 -2.31 34.44 -46.48
C LEU A 169 -1.22 34.63 -47.53
#